data_AF-A0A0U2WNK7-F1
#
_entry.id   AF-A0A0U2WNK7-F1
#
_cell.length_a   1.000
_cell.length_b   1.000
_cell.length_c   1.000
_cell.angle_alpha   90.00
_cell.angle_beta   90.00
_cell.angle_gamma   90.00
#
_symmetry.space_group_name_H-M   'P 1'
#
loop_
_entity.id
_entity.type
_entity.pdbx_description
1 polymer ?
#
loop_
_entity_poly.entity_id
_entity_poly.type
_entity_poly.pdbx_seq_one_letter_code
_entity_poly.pdbx_strand_id
1 'polypeptide(L)'
;MFDPIQLTEAVEKEVCKGEKRKYYRFRGGRFYGGSAAADVVGCNLRCVFCWSKGSVRTDIGEFYSPEEVAEKLDRIAKSRGYYIVRLTGGEPTLCKEHLIEVIRLVTRKYLFVLETNGILIGYDEDLAKRLASFDNLLVRISVKAPDPKTFSKVTGAREEAFDYVVRAFESLVRYGLEPPRLRAAVVLGYGDPKEFIERLAEIHPALVEVEPEVLTLYPSVAKRLRKANLLPKVYRVP
;
A
#
# COMPACT_ATOMS: atom_id res chain seq x y z
N MET A 1 -8.22 -0.63 20.02
CA MET A 1 -7.54 -1.26 18.86
C MET A 1 -8.56 -2.14 18.14
N PHE A 2 -8.37 -2.42 16.86
CA PHE A 2 -9.25 -3.30 16.08
C PHE A 2 -8.45 -4.40 15.37
N ASP A 3 -9.14 -5.47 14.95
CA ASP A 3 -8.55 -6.48 14.07
C ASP A 3 -8.67 -6.02 12.60
N PRO A 4 -7.56 -5.80 11.88
CA PRO A 4 -7.62 -5.36 10.49
C PRO A 4 -8.26 -6.41 9.57
N ILE A 5 -8.28 -7.69 9.92
CA ILE A 5 -8.91 -8.73 9.11
C ILE A 5 -10.44 -8.62 9.18
N GLN A 6 -11.00 -8.46 10.37
CA GLN A 6 -12.44 -8.18 10.52
C GLN A 6 -12.84 -6.87 9.82
N LEU A 7 -11.98 -5.86 9.87
CA LEU A 7 -12.23 -4.62 9.15
C LEU A 7 -12.15 -4.78 7.63
N THR A 8 -11.27 -5.65 7.11
CA THR A 8 -11.24 -6.04 5.71
C THR A 8 -12.61 -6.56 5.27
N GLU A 9 -13.17 -7.55 5.95
CA GLU A 9 -14.47 -8.15 5.60
C GLU A 9 -15.61 -7.11 5.55
N ALA A 10 -15.59 -6.13 6.46
CA ALA A 10 -16.58 -5.06 6.48
C ALA A 10 -16.38 -4.07 5.31
N VAL A 11 -15.14 -3.71 4.99
CA VAL A 11 -14.84 -2.73 3.94
C VAL A 11 -15.01 -3.35 2.56
N GLU A 12 -14.67 -4.62 2.36
CA GLU A 12 -14.82 -5.33 1.08
C GLU A 12 -16.25 -5.30 0.55
N LYS A 13 -17.24 -5.50 1.42
CA LYS A 13 -18.68 -5.42 1.09
C LYS A 13 -19.06 -4.08 0.47
N GLU A 14 -18.34 -3.02 0.81
CA GLU A 14 -18.63 -1.66 0.36
C GLU A 14 -17.82 -1.24 -0.87
N VAL A 15 -16.66 -1.87 -1.12
CA VAL A 15 -15.70 -1.42 -2.14
C VAL A 15 -15.41 -2.44 -3.24
N CYS A 16 -15.83 -3.69 -3.07
CA CYS A 16 -15.73 -4.75 -4.07
C CYS A 16 -17.14 -5.19 -4.49
N LYS A 17 -17.39 -5.33 -5.80
CA LYS A 17 -18.69 -5.77 -6.35
C LYS A 17 -18.48 -6.63 -7.59
N GLY A 18 -18.57 -7.95 -7.41
CA GLY A 18 -18.15 -8.90 -8.45
C GLY A 18 -16.68 -8.66 -8.79
N GLU A 19 -16.36 -8.53 -10.08
CA GLU A 19 -15.01 -8.19 -10.55
C GLU A 19 -14.69 -6.69 -10.45
N LYS A 20 -15.65 -5.85 -10.06
CA LYS A 20 -15.45 -4.40 -9.98
C LYS A 20 -14.94 -3.96 -8.62
N ARG A 21 -14.19 -2.87 -8.62
CA ARG A 21 -13.70 -2.19 -7.41
C ARG A 21 -13.98 -0.69 -7.44
N LYS A 22 -14.22 -0.07 -6.28
CA LYS A 22 -14.32 1.39 -6.14
C LYS A 22 -12.97 2.11 -6.25
N TYR A 23 -12.93 3.13 -7.09
CA TYR A 23 -11.84 4.10 -7.22
C TYR A 23 -12.38 5.53 -7.10
N TYR A 24 -11.64 6.45 -6.50
CA TYR A 24 -12.07 7.83 -6.36
C TYR A 24 -11.32 8.80 -7.27
N ARG A 25 -10.17 8.40 -7.82
CA ARG A 25 -9.36 9.28 -8.70
C ARG A 25 -8.41 8.49 -9.60
N PHE A 26 -8.26 8.97 -10.83
CA PHE A 26 -7.21 8.58 -11.76
C PHE A 26 -6.40 9.84 -12.11
N ARG A 27 -5.06 9.76 -12.06
CA ARG A 27 -4.20 10.94 -12.23
C ARG A 27 -2.80 10.58 -12.69
N GLY A 28 -2.13 11.51 -13.34
CA GLY A 28 -0.67 11.46 -13.45
C GLY A 28 0.01 12.14 -12.27
N GLY A 29 1.22 11.70 -11.91
CA GLY A 29 2.01 12.28 -10.82
C GLY A 29 3.51 12.19 -11.07
N ARG A 30 4.30 12.89 -10.24
CA ARG A 30 5.78 12.95 -10.33
C ARG A 30 6.50 11.83 -9.58
N PHE A 31 5.76 10.96 -8.89
CA PHE A 31 6.34 9.80 -8.19
C PHE A 31 7.02 8.87 -9.18
N TYR A 32 8.16 8.28 -8.77
CA TYR A 32 8.98 7.40 -9.61
C TYR A 32 9.48 8.05 -10.92
N GLY A 33 9.65 9.39 -10.94
CA GLY A 33 10.01 10.12 -12.16
C GLY A 33 8.84 10.37 -13.12
N GLY A 34 7.64 9.87 -12.79
CA GLY A 34 6.45 10.00 -13.62
C GLY A 34 5.62 8.72 -13.59
N SER A 35 4.38 8.80 -13.10
CA SER A 35 3.49 7.64 -13.02
C SER A 35 2.04 7.99 -13.33
N ALA A 36 1.31 7.10 -14.00
CA ALA A 36 -0.15 7.08 -13.94
C ALA A 36 -0.59 6.34 -12.68
N ALA A 37 -1.55 6.89 -11.94
CA ALA A 37 -2.01 6.34 -10.67
C ALA A 37 -3.53 6.24 -10.63
N ALA A 38 -4.04 5.14 -10.09
CA ALA A 38 -5.42 5.03 -9.67
C ALA A 38 -5.47 4.90 -8.13
N ASP A 39 -6.23 5.79 -7.50
CA ASP A 39 -6.38 5.83 -6.06
C ASP A 39 -7.65 5.04 -5.68
N VAL A 40 -7.47 3.92 -4.99
CA VAL A 40 -8.57 3.04 -4.55
C VAL A 40 -9.32 3.62 -3.36
N VAL A 41 -10.57 3.16 -3.20
CA VAL A 41 -11.42 3.39 -2.04
C VAL A 41 -11.33 2.19 -1.09
N GLY A 42 -11.48 2.45 0.21
CA GLY A 42 -11.37 1.45 1.28
C GLY A 42 -9.95 1.20 1.77
N CYS A 43 -9.79 1.05 3.08
CA CYS A 43 -8.56 0.58 3.73
C CYS A 43 -8.89 -0.16 5.03
N ASN A 44 -8.10 -1.18 5.34
CA ASN A 44 -8.19 -1.98 6.57
C ASN A 44 -7.30 -1.45 7.71
N LEU A 45 -6.79 -0.22 7.59
CA LEU A 45 -6.09 0.51 8.65
C LEU A 45 -6.75 1.88 8.93
N ARG A 46 -6.46 2.48 10.10
CA ARG A 46 -6.96 3.81 10.51
C ARG A 46 -5.81 4.73 10.93
N CYS A 47 -4.76 4.77 10.10
CA CYS A 47 -3.55 5.54 10.39
C CYS A 47 -3.87 6.99 10.76
N VAL A 48 -3.40 7.42 11.93
CA VAL A 48 -3.61 8.79 12.43
C VAL A 48 -3.06 9.84 11.47
N PHE A 49 -1.98 9.49 10.76
CA PHE A 49 -1.32 10.31 9.75
C PHE A 49 -1.82 10.11 8.31
N CYS A 50 -2.89 9.34 8.07
CA CYS A 50 -3.35 9.06 6.71
C CYS A 50 -3.68 10.36 5.96
N TRP A 51 -2.90 10.67 4.92
CA TRP A 51 -3.08 11.87 4.09
C TRP A 51 -4.28 11.73 3.13
N SER A 52 -4.57 10.50 2.71
CA SER A 52 -5.66 10.17 1.79
C SER A 52 -6.97 9.96 2.56
N LYS A 53 -7.54 11.03 3.13
CA LYS A 53 -8.85 10.90 3.82
C LYS A 53 -9.96 10.33 2.94
N GLY A 54 -9.88 10.51 1.62
CA GLY A 54 -10.82 9.91 0.68
C GLY A 54 -10.72 8.37 0.63
N SER A 55 -9.55 7.79 0.88
CA SER A 55 -9.38 6.35 0.68
C SER A 55 -9.81 5.48 1.86
N VAL A 56 -9.98 6.03 3.06
CA VAL A 56 -10.60 5.28 4.17
C VAL A 56 -12.13 5.34 4.15
N ARG A 57 -12.69 6.29 3.38
CA ARG A 57 -14.13 6.38 3.13
C ARG A 57 -14.56 5.26 2.21
N THR A 58 -15.84 4.92 2.25
CA THR A 58 -16.48 3.93 1.36
C THR A 58 -17.66 4.53 0.58
N ASP A 59 -18.10 5.72 0.97
CA ASP A 59 -19.22 6.49 0.41
C ASP A 59 -18.82 7.42 -0.73
N ILE A 60 -17.62 7.23 -1.30
CA ILE A 60 -17.10 8.02 -2.42
C ILE A 60 -16.63 7.11 -3.56
N GLY A 61 -16.39 7.73 -4.72
CA GLY A 61 -15.85 7.06 -5.89
C GLY A 61 -16.88 6.21 -6.63
N GLU A 62 -16.41 5.53 -7.66
CA GLU A 62 -17.24 4.74 -8.58
C GLU A 62 -16.64 3.35 -8.77
N PHE A 63 -17.48 2.37 -9.08
CA PHE A 63 -17.05 1.01 -9.39
C PHE A 63 -16.55 0.91 -10.82
N TYR A 64 -15.34 0.37 -11.00
CA TYR A 64 -14.74 0.11 -12.30
C TYR A 64 -14.37 -1.37 -12.43
N SER A 65 -14.56 -1.93 -13.61
CA SER A 65 -13.99 -3.24 -13.98
C SER A 65 -12.47 -3.15 -14.13
N PRO A 66 -11.76 -4.29 -14.11
CA PRO A 66 -10.32 -4.30 -14.36
C PRO A 66 -9.93 -3.66 -15.69
N GLU A 67 -10.72 -3.87 -16.74
CA GLU A 67 -10.50 -3.31 -18.09
C GLU A 67 -10.65 -1.79 -18.08
N GLU A 68 -11.68 -1.26 -17.42
CA GLU A 68 -11.90 0.19 -17.30
C GLU A 68 -10.73 0.86 -16.57
N VAL A 69 -10.20 0.22 -15.52
CA VAL A 69 -9.02 0.70 -14.78
C VAL A 69 -7.78 0.67 -15.66
N ALA A 70 -7.53 -0.45 -16.35
CA ALA A 70 -6.39 -0.62 -17.24
C ALA A 70 -6.41 0.41 -18.39
N GLU A 71 -7.56 0.64 -19.01
CA GLU A 71 -7.72 1.62 -20.09
C GLU A 71 -7.45 3.06 -19.60
N LYS A 72 -7.97 3.43 -18.42
CA LYS A 72 -7.73 4.76 -17.83
C LYS A 72 -6.25 4.96 -17.50
N LEU A 73 -5.58 3.95 -16.96
CA LEU A 73 -4.14 4.00 -16.67
C LEU A 73 -3.32 4.12 -17.98
N ASP A 74 -3.61 3.31 -19.00
CA ASP A 74 -2.96 3.34 -20.32
C ASP A 74 -3.11 4.72 -20.98
N ARG A 75 -4.31 5.31 -20.95
CA ARG A 75 -4.58 6.65 -21.50
C ARG A 75 -3.73 7.74 -20.81
N ILE A 76 -3.66 7.72 -19.49
CA ILE A 76 -2.84 8.69 -18.73
C ILE A 76 -1.35 8.46 -19.00
N ALA A 77 -0.91 7.20 -19.02
CA ALA A 77 0.48 6.85 -19.24
C ALA A 77 0.94 7.28 -20.64
N LYS A 78 0.18 6.94 -21.69
CA LYS A 78 0.47 7.35 -23.07
C LYS A 78 0.51 8.87 -23.24
N SER A 79 -0.51 9.57 -22.75
CA SER A 79 -0.58 11.04 -22.93
C SER A 79 0.57 11.80 -22.27
N ARG A 80 1.25 11.19 -21.29
CA ARG A 80 2.34 11.81 -20.54
C ARG A 80 3.70 11.14 -20.73
N GLY A 81 3.79 10.13 -21.61
CA GLY A 81 5.01 9.34 -21.81
C GLY A 81 5.48 8.58 -20.57
N TYR A 82 4.57 8.19 -19.67
CA TYR A 82 4.94 7.43 -18.48
C TYR A 82 5.10 5.94 -18.79
N TYR A 83 6.15 5.34 -18.23
CA TYR A 83 6.35 3.90 -18.25
C TYR A 83 5.81 3.20 -16.98
N ILE A 84 5.58 3.97 -15.91
CA ILE A 84 5.13 3.47 -14.61
C ILE A 84 3.65 3.74 -14.43
N VAL A 85 2.95 2.72 -13.94
CA VAL A 85 1.56 2.77 -13.52
C VAL A 85 1.45 2.21 -12.11
N ARG A 86 0.50 2.71 -11.31
CA ARG A 86 0.40 2.28 -9.92
C ARG A 86 -1.00 2.28 -9.34
N LEU A 87 -1.23 1.37 -8.41
CA LEU A 87 -2.40 1.38 -7.52
C LEU A 87 -1.98 1.80 -6.11
N THR A 88 -2.73 2.73 -5.54
CA THR A 88 -2.41 3.39 -4.26
C THR A 88 -3.68 4.00 -3.64
N GLY A 89 -3.53 4.92 -2.69
CA GLY A 89 -4.63 5.67 -2.07
C GLY A 89 -5.12 4.98 -0.81
N GLY A 90 -5.84 3.87 -0.97
CA GLY A 90 -6.35 3.03 0.12
C GLY A 90 -5.54 1.75 0.26
N GLU A 91 -6.23 0.61 0.40
CA GLU A 91 -5.60 -0.71 0.33
C GLU A 91 -6.05 -1.48 -0.92
N PRO A 92 -5.23 -1.50 -2.00
CA PRO A 92 -5.58 -2.20 -3.24
C PRO A 92 -5.81 -3.70 -3.08
N THR A 93 -5.24 -4.34 -2.06
CA THR A 93 -5.39 -5.79 -1.87
C THR A 93 -6.78 -6.22 -1.39
N LEU A 94 -7.64 -5.29 -0.94
CA LEU A 94 -9.01 -5.60 -0.49
C LEU A 94 -9.88 -6.28 -1.58
N CYS A 95 -9.62 -6.05 -2.87
CA CYS A 95 -10.36 -6.73 -3.93
C CYS A 95 -9.38 -7.58 -4.73
N LYS A 96 -8.99 -8.72 -4.16
CA LYS A 96 -7.93 -9.61 -4.65
C LYS A 96 -8.08 -9.94 -6.13
N GLU A 97 -9.21 -10.50 -6.56
CA GLU A 97 -9.40 -10.90 -7.96
C GLU A 97 -9.33 -9.71 -8.93
N HIS A 98 -9.95 -8.59 -8.56
CA HIS A 98 -9.85 -7.34 -9.33
C HIS A 98 -8.39 -6.86 -9.45
N LEU A 99 -7.63 -6.87 -8.36
CA LEU A 99 -6.23 -6.44 -8.35
C LEU A 99 -5.39 -7.28 -9.30
N ILE A 100 -5.50 -8.61 -9.22
CA ILE A 100 -4.72 -9.53 -10.04
C ILE A 100 -5.04 -9.33 -11.54
N GLU A 101 -6.31 -9.13 -11.87
CA GLU A 101 -6.72 -8.90 -13.24
C GLU A 101 -6.21 -7.56 -13.78
N VAL A 102 -6.26 -6.48 -12.99
CA VAL A 102 -5.66 -5.19 -13.36
C VAL A 102 -4.15 -5.32 -13.59
N ILE A 103 -3.42 -6.02 -12.71
CA ILE A 103 -1.98 -6.25 -12.89
C ILE A 103 -1.74 -6.99 -14.22
N ARG A 104 -2.48 -8.08 -14.49
CA ARG A 104 -2.36 -8.88 -15.72
C ARG A 104 -2.57 -8.06 -16.99
N LEU A 105 -3.55 -7.17 -17.01
CA LEU A 105 -3.86 -6.32 -18.17
C LEU A 105 -2.79 -5.25 -18.42
N VAL A 106 -2.19 -4.74 -17.36
CA VAL A 106 -1.34 -3.54 -17.41
C VAL A 106 0.15 -3.88 -17.56
N THR A 107 0.62 -4.95 -16.92
CA THR A 107 2.03 -5.39 -16.90
C THR A 107 2.60 -5.78 -18.26
N ARG A 108 1.75 -5.93 -19.28
CA ARG A 108 2.16 -6.17 -20.68
C ARG A 108 2.89 -4.97 -21.31
N LYS A 109 2.69 -3.76 -20.79
CA LYS A 109 3.21 -2.51 -21.39
C LYS A 109 3.98 -1.62 -20.43
N TYR A 110 3.72 -1.77 -19.14
CA TYR A 110 4.17 -0.84 -18.11
C TYR A 110 4.77 -1.59 -16.93
N LEU A 111 5.68 -0.95 -16.21
CA LEU A 111 6.05 -1.38 -14.87
C LEU A 111 4.90 -1.03 -13.91
N PHE A 112 4.30 -2.06 -13.31
CA PHE A 112 3.23 -1.89 -12.34
C PHE A 112 3.81 -1.74 -10.93
N VAL A 113 3.40 -0.71 -10.20
CA VAL A 113 3.75 -0.51 -8.80
C VAL A 113 2.51 -0.70 -7.92
N LEU A 114 2.55 -1.72 -7.06
CA LEU A 114 1.54 -1.93 -6.03
C LEU A 114 2.02 -1.27 -4.73
N GLU A 115 1.32 -0.22 -4.30
CA GLU A 115 1.51 0.36 -2.96
C GLU A 115 0.48 -0.23 -2.01
N THR A 116 0.95 -0.89 -0.96
CA THR A 116 0.12 -1.65 -0.01
C THR A 116 0.65 -1.50 1.42
N ASN A 117 -0.20 -1.75 2.41
CA ASN A 117 0.24 -1.90 3.80
C ASN A 117 0.76 -3.31 4.14
N GLY A 118 0.59 -4.28 3.23
CA GLY A 118 1.14 -5.63 3.35
C GLY A 118 0.31 -6.61 4.19
N ILE A 119 -0.67 -6.16 4.98
CA ILE A 119 -1.41 -7.04 5.91
C ILE A 119 -2.05 -8.22 5.19
N LEU A 120 -2.75 -7.98 4.07
CA LEU A 120 -3.42 -9.09 3.36
C LEU A 120 -2.44 -10.00 2.64
N ILE A 121 -1.25 -9.52 2.27
CA ILE A 121 -0.22 -10.37 1.67
C ILE A 121 0.34 -11.34 2.71
N GLY A 122 0.55 -10.88 3.95
CA GLY A 122 1.01 -11.76 5.03
C GLY A 122 -0.09 -12.61 5.67
N TYR A 123 -1.36 -12.28 5.43
CA TYR A 123 -2.52 -13.04 5.89
C TYR A 123 -2.95 -14.13 4.89
N ASP A 124 -2.95 -13.81 3.60
CA ASP A 124 -3.36 -14.69 2.50
C ASP A 124 -2.16 -15.06 1.63
N GLU A 125 -1.64 -16.28 1.84
CA GLU A 125 -0.46 -16.78 1.14
C GLU A 125 -0.69 -16.94 -0.38
N ASP A 126 -1.93 -17.20 -0.81
CA ASP A 126 -2.26 -17.29 -2.25
C ASP A 126 -2.13 -15.91 -2.93
N LEU A 127 -2.46 -14.82 -2.23
CA LEU A 127 -2.21 -13.48 -2.75
C LEU A 127 -0.71 -13.24 -2.97
N ALA A 128 0.15 -13.60 -2.00
CA ALA A 128 1.60 -13.47 -2.15
C ALA A 128 2.12 -14.27 -3.36
N LYS A 129 1.68 -15.52 -3.50
CA LYS A 129 2.04 -16.39 -4.62
C LYS A 129 1.65 -15.81 -5.98
N ARG A 130 0.42 -15.30 -6.10
CA ARG A 130 -0.09 -14.69 -7.36
C ARG A 130 0.61 -13.38 -7.69
N LEU A 131 0.95 -12.56 -6.69
CA LEU A 131 1.74 -11.36 -6.93
C LEU A 131 3.14 -11.70 -7.43
N ALA A 132 3.79 -12.71 -6.84
CA ALA A 132 5.15 -13.10 -7.21
C ALA A 132 5.29 -13.64 -8.65
N SER A 133 4.20 -14.13 -9.24
CA SER A 133 4.20 -14.65 -10.61
C SER A 133 4.25 -13.58 -11.72
N PHE A 134 4.26 -12.29 -11.38
CA PHE A 134 4.30 -11.20 -12.37
C PHE A 134 5.71 -10.63 -12.51
N ASP A 135 6.26 -10.67 -13.73
CA ASP A 135 7.62 -10.17 -14.00
C ASP A 135 7.71 -8.65 -13.86
N ASN A 136 6.75 -7.91 -14.44
CA ASN A 136 6.74 -6.44 -14.47
C ASN A 136 5.96 -5.83 -13.28
N LEU A 137 6.09 -6.43 -12.09
CA LEU A 137 5.48 -5.95 -10.85
C LEU A 137 6.56 -5.54 -9.84
N LEU A 138 6.40 -4.33 -9.29
CA LEU A 138 7.08 -3.85 -8.10
C LEU A 138 6.06 -3.76 -6.95
N VAL A 139 6.27 -4.53 -5.88
CA VAL A 139 5.49 -4.42 -4.64
C VAL A 139 6.23 -3.52 -3.66
N ARG A 140 5.59 -2.41 -3.28
CA ARG A 140 6.09 -1.47 -2.28
C ARG A 140 5.23 -1.54 -1.02
N ILE A 141 5.75 -2.18 0.01
CA ILE A 141 5.08 -2.33 1.30
C ILE A 141 5.41 -1.12 2.17
N SER A 142 4.39 -0.35 2.55
CA SER A 142 4.54 0.81 3.43
C SER A 142 4.38 0.41 4.90
N VAL A 143 5.52 0.27 5.57
CA VAL A 143 5.69 -0.10 6.97
C VAL A 143 5.44 1.12 7.85
N LYS A 144 4.31 1.13 8.56
CA LYS A 144 3.77 2.32 9.24
C LYS A 144 4.50 2.71 10.52
N ALA A 145 5.23 1.77 11.10
CA ALA A 145 6.12 1.94 12.26
C ALA A 145 7.08 0.75 12.34
N PRO A 146 8.23 0.86 13.02
CA PRO A 146 9.24 -0.22 13.03
C PRO A 146 8.96 -1.34 14.04
N ASP A 147 8.02 -1.15 14.98
CA ASP A 147 7.73 -2.12 16.04
C ASP A 147 6.21 -2.30 16.25
N PRO A 148 5.76 -3.44 16.82
CA PRO A 148 4.34 -3.74 17.01
C PRO A 148 3.58 -2.70 17.85
N LYS A 149 4.18 -2.22 18.95
CA LYS A 149 3.53 -1.28 19.89
C LYS A 149 3.28 0.05 19.19
N THR A 150 4.27 0.56 18.48
CA THR A 150 4.14 1.82 17.75
C THR A 150 3.24 1.66 16.53
N PHE A 151 3.32 0.52 15.82
CA PHE A 151 2.41 0.21 14.72
C PHE A 151 0.95 0.27 15.17
N SER A 152 0.64 -0.38 16.29
CA SER A 152 -0.70 -0.33 16.89
C SER A 152 -1.14 1.10 17.21
N LYS A 153 -0.30 1.88 17.91
CA LYS A 153 -0.60 3.28 18.27
C LYS A 153 -0.92 4.16 17.07
N VAL A 154 -0.13 4.05 15.99
CA VAL A 154 -0.28 4.93 14.84
C VAL A 154 -1.32 4.47 13.83
N THR A 155 -1.60 3.17 13.75
CA THR A 155 -2.57 2.59 12.78
C THR A 155 -3.95 2.30 13.37
N GLY A 156 -4.03 2.14 14.69
CA GLY A 156 -5.22 1.71 15.43
C GLY A 156 -5.47 0.20 15.41
N ALA A 157 -4.70 -0.57 14.62
CA ALA A 157 -4.77 -2.02 14.59
C ALA A 157 -4.19 -2.64 15.88
N ARG A 158 -4.55 -3.88 16.18
CA ARG A 158 -3.90 -4.67 17.24
C ARG A 158 -2.42 -4.94 16.92
N GLU A 159 -1.58 -5.17 17.93
CA GLU A 159 -0.12 -5.31 17.77
C GLU A 159 0.26 -6.50 16.87
N GLU A 160 -0.50 -7.60 16.97
CA GLU A 160 -0.33 -8.83 16.18
C GLU A 160 -0.48 -8.59 14.68
N ALA A 161 -1.14 -7.49 14.27
CA ALA A 161 -1.24 -7.14 12.86
C ALA A 161 0.12 -6.80 12.24
N PHE A 162 1.11 -6.41 13.05
CA PHE A 162 2.47 -6.16 12.59
C PHE A 162 3.14 -7.44 12.07
N ASP A 163 2.79 -8.61 12.61
CA ASP A 163 3.34 -9.88 12.14
C ASP A 163 2.93 -10.17 10.70
N TYR A 164 1.73 -9.74 10.27
CA TYR A 164 1.34 -9.84 8.87
C TYR A 164 2.21 -8.96 7.95
N VAL A 165 2.69 -7.82 8.43
CA VAL A 165 3.60 -6.98 7.63
C VAL A 165 4.92 -7.70 7.39
N VAL A 166 5.47 -8.36 8.42
CA VAL A 166 6.72 -9.12 8.29
C VAL A 166 6.51 -10.36 7.40
N ARG A 167 5.45 -11.12 7.66
CA ARG A 167 5.09 -12.30 6.85
C ARG A 167 4.86 -11.96 5.38
N ALA A 168 4.41 -10.75 5.06
CA ALA A 168 4.29 -10.31 3.68
C ALA A 168 5.65 -10.33 2.96
N PHE A 169 6.72 -9.85 3.61
CA PHE A 169 8.07 -9.94 3.04
C PHE A 169 8.54 -11.39 2.94
N GLU A 170 8.35 -12.19 4.00
CA GLU A 170 8.72 -13.61 4.01
C GLU A 170 8.04 -14.38 2.86
N SER A 171 6.72 -14.23 2.70
CA SER A 171 5.94 -14.93 1.68
C SER A 171 6.28 -14.46 0.27
N LEU A 172 6.48 -13.16 0.04
CA LEU A 172 6.85 -12.64 -1.28
C LEU A 172 8.24 -13.13 -1.70
N VAL A 173 9.23 -13.09 -0.80
CA VAL A 173 10.58 -13.63 -1.05
C VAL A 173 10.51 -15.14 -1.29
N ARG A 174 9.78 -15.88 -0.45
CA ARG A 174 9.59 -17.34 -0.60
C ARG A 174 9.06 -17.73 -1.99
N TYR A 175 8.21 -16.90 -2.58
CA TYR A 175 7.66 -17.13 -3.93
C TYR A 175 8.46 -16.47 -5.06
N GLY A 176 9.63 -15.92 -4.77
CA GLY A 176 10.58 -15.40 -5.76
C GLY A 176 10.38 -13.93 -6.14
N LEU A 177 9.57 -13.17 -5.42
CA LEU A 177 9.49 -11.71 -5.56
C LEU A 177 10.51 -11.04 -4.64
N GLU A 178 11.74 -10.94 -5.14
CA GLU A 178 12.89 -10.39 -4.42
C GLU A 178 13.20 -8.95 -4.84
N PRO A 179 14.00 -8.19 -4.07
CA PRO A 179 14.57 -6.93 -4.51
C PRO A 179 15.27 -7.06 -5.89
N PRO A 180 15.10 -6.09 -6.81
CA PRO A 180 14.52 -4.76 -6.60
C PRO A 180 12.99 -4.68 -6.77
N ARG A 181 12.31 -5.80 -7.05
CA ARG A 181 10.84 -5.87 -7.25
C ARG A 181 10.05 -5.89 -5.95
N LEU A 182 10.71 -6.07 -4.81
CA LEU A 182 10.14 -5.91 -3.47
C LEU A 182 10.86 -4.77 -2.76
N ARG A 183 10.10 -3.82 -2.21
CA ARG A 183 10.65 -2.69 -1.45
C ARG A 183 9.91 -2.45 -0.15
N ALA A 184 10.69 -2.26 0.91
CA ALA A 184 10.21 -1.83 2.21
C ALA A 184 10.28 -0.31 2.32
N ALA A 185 9.13 0.33 2.50
CA ALA A 185 9.03 1.77 2.72
C ALA A 185 8.69 2.06 4.18
N VAL A 186 9.65 2.56 4.94
CA VAL A 186 9.52 2.70 6.40
C VAL A 186 9.19 4.13 6.77
N VAL A 187 8.06 4.33 7.46
CA VAL A 187 7.67 5.65 7.96
C VAL A 187 8.65 6.12 9.03
N LEU A 188 9.29 7.26 8.78
CA LEU A 188 10.24 7.85 9.73
C LEU A 188 9.54 8.66 10.83
N GLY A 189 10.22 8.81 11.96
CA GLY A 189 9.80 9.68 13.06
C GLY A 189 8.96 9.01 14.15
N TYR A 190 8.71 7.71 14.04
CA TYR A 190 8.00 6.92 15.06
C TYR A 190 8.87 5.90 15.81
N GLY A 191 10.15 5.82 15.51
CA GLY A 191 11.08 4.90 16.17
C GLY A 191 12.36 4.77 15.37
N ASP A 192 13.37 4.11 15.95
CA ASP A 192 14.54 3.68 15.22
C ASP A 192 14.21 2.39 14.45
N PRO A 193 14.35 2.36 13.12
CA PRO A 193 14.04 1.17 12.33
C PRO A 193 15.15 0.11 12.35
N LYS A 194 16.27 0.31 13.06
CA LYS A 194 17.41 -0.61 13.03
C LYS A 194 17.03 -2.08 13.27
N GLU A 195 16.33 -2.39 14.35
CA GLU A 195 15.92 -3.77 14.67
C GLU A 195 15.00 -4.36 13.59
N PHE A 196 14.11 -3.53 13.02
CA PHE A 196 13.24 -3.95 11.92
C PHE A 196 14.05 -4.24 10.65
N ILE A 197 15.05 -3.42 10.34
CA ILE A 197 15.95 -3.61 9.20
C ILE A 197 16.77 -4.90 9.37
N GLU A 198 17.28 -5.17 10.57
CA GLU A 198 17.98 -6.41 10.90
C GLU A 198 17.07 -7.63 10.67
N ARG A 199 15.81 -7.56 11.12
CA ARG A 199 14.82 -8.61 10.86
C ARG A 199 14.52 -8.80 9.38
N LEU A 200 14.49 -7.73 8.58
CA LEU A 200 14.34 -7.86 7.12
C LEU A 200 15.58 -8.47 6.45
N ALA A 201 16.78 -8.19 6.98
CA ALA A 201 18.03 -8.76 6.49
C ALA A 201 18.08 -10.29 6.64
N GLU A 202 17.49 -10.81 7.72
CA GLU A 202 17.34 -12.25 7.95
C GLU A 202 16.43 -12.93 6.91
N ILE A 203 15.44 -12.19 6.36
CA ILE A 203 14.56 -12.68 5.29
C ILE A 203 15.30 -12.68 3.95
N HIS A 204 15.93 -11.54 3.60
CA HIS A 204 16.73 -11.41 2.40
C HIS A 204 17.76 -10.27 2.57
N PRO A 205 19.07 -10.48 2.32
CA PRO A 205 20.10 -9.48 2.59
C PRO A 205 19.87 -8.12 1.92
N ALA A 206 19.31 -8.09 0.70
CA ALA A 206 19.04 -6.83 0.00
C ALA A 206 17.84 -6.03 0.55
N LEU A 207 17.03 -6.59 1.47
CA LEU A 207 15.94 -5.83 2.11
C LEU A 207 16.44 -4.83 3.16
N VAL A 208 17.75 -4.81 3.46
CA VAL A 208 18.36 -3.77 4.29
C VAL A 208 18.24 -2.37 3.68
N GLU A 209 18.10 -2.29 2.36
CA GLU A 209 17.90 -1.03 1.62
C GLU A 209 16.44 -0.58 1.71
N VAL A 210 16.06 -0.04 2.87
CA VAL A 210 14.72 0.50 3.08
C VAL A 210 14.54 1.89 2.47
N GLU A 211 13.39 2.15 1.88
CA GLU A 211 13.01 3.48 1.41
C GLU A 211 12.46 4.34 2.57
N PRO A 212 13.05 5.50 2.90
CA PRO A 212 12.52 6.37 3.94
C PRO A 212 11.21 7.03 3.49
N GLU A 213 10.12 6.80 4.22
CA GLU A 213 8.82 7.45 4.02
C GLU A 213 8.64 8.60 5.03
N VAL A 214 8.85 9.84 4.58
CA VAL A 214 8.69 11.04 5.42
C VAL A 214 7.27 11.58 5.29
N LEU A 215 6.57 11.71 6.42
CA LEU A 215 5.21 12.23 6.46
C LEU A 215 5.16 13.71 6.10
N THR A 216 4.18 14.10 5.28
CA THR A 216 3.84 15.51 5.05
C THR A 216 2.71 15.95 5.99
N LEU A 217 2.97 16.95 6.82
CA LEU A 217 2.01 17.51 7.78
C LEU A 217 1.02 18.48 7.12
N TYR A 218 0.09 17.95 6.32
CA TYR A 218 -1.08 18.72 5.91
C TYR A 218 -1.88 19.19 7.14
N PRO A 219 -2.58 20.35 7.10
CA PRO A 219 -3.26 20.89 8.28
C PRO A 219 -4.19 19.90 9.00
N SER A 220 -4.93 19.09 8.24
CA SER A 220 -5.84 18.08 8.80
C SER A 220 -5.13 16.85 9.39
N VAL A 221 -3.92 16.54 8.91
CA VAL A 221 -3.04 15.49 9.45
C VAL A 221 -2.40 16.00 10.74
N ALA A 222 -1.83 17.21 10.72
CA ALA A 222 -1.22 17.84 11.89
C ALA A 222 -2.21 17.97 13.07
N LYS A 223 -3.46 18.37 12.81
CA LYS A 223 -4.51 18.43 13.84
C LYS A 223 -4.76 17.08 14.50
N ARG A 224 -4.82 15.99 13.73
CA ARG A 224 -5.05 14.64 14.26
C ARG A 224 -3.86 14.14 15.07
N LEU A 225 -2.65 14.32 14.56
CA LEU A 225 -1.42 13.91 15.24
C LEU A 225 -1.24 14.64 16.58
N ARG A 226 -1.49 15.96 16.62
CA ARG A 226 -1.48 16.72 17.88
C ARG A 226 -2.54 16.22 18.86
N LYS A 227 -3.78 16.01 18.39
CA LYS A 227 -4.87 15.49 19.24
C LYS A 227 -4.54 14.11 19.83
N ALA A 228 -3.85 13.26 19.06
CA ALA A 228 -3.46 11.93 19.50
C ALA A 228 -2.14 11.91 20.29
N ASN A 229 -1.46 13.04 20.45
CA ASN A 229 -0.10 13.13 20.99
C ASN A 229 0.92 12.22 20.27
N LEU A 230 0.84 12.19 18.93
CA LEU A 230 1.63 11.32 18.04
C LEU A 230 2.33 12.14 16.94
N LEU A 231 2.82 13.35 17.21
CA LEU A 231 3.63 14.06 16.22
C LEU A 231 4.94 13.30 15.94
N PRO A 232 5.28 13.02 14.68
CA PRO A 232 6.53 12.34 14.35
C PRO A 232 7.72 13.25 14.60
N LYS A 233 8.88 12.67 14.92
CA LYS A 233 10.15 13.41 15.07
C LYS A 233 10.69 13.96 13.74
N VAL A 234 10.29 13.37 12.61
CA VAL A 234 10.73 13.73 11.26
C VAL A 234 9.51 13.89 10.37
N TYR A 235 9.38 15.05 9.71
CA TYR A 235 8.27 15.35 8.80
C TYR A 235 8.62 16.45 7.81
N ARG A 236 7.80 16.59 6.77
CA ARG A 236 7.80 17.70 5.80
C ARG A 236 6.60 18.61 6.05
N VAL A 237 6.77 19.88 5.73
CA VAL A 237 5.66 20.86 5.64
C VAL A 237 5.31 21.00 4.14
N PRO A 238 4.02 21.10 3.78
CA PRO A 238 3.58 21.21 2.38
C PRO A 238 4.18 22.39 1.62
#